data_AF-Q0FI27-F1
#
_entry.id   AF-Q0FI27-F1
#
_cell.length_a   1.000
_cell.length_b   1.000
_cell.length_c   1.000
_cell.angle_alpha   90.00
_cell.angle_beta   90.00
_cell.angle_gamma   90.00
#
_symmetry.space_group_name_H-M   'P 1'
#
loop_
_entity.id
_entity.type
_entity.pdbx_description
1 polymer ?
#
loop_
_entity_poly.entity_id
_entity_poly.type
_entity_poly.pdbx_seq_one_letter_code
_entity_poly.pdbx_strand_id
1 'polypeptide(L)'
;MDQAIQSLYDVSFEHSDITNTSGTVSFQGNPLVTLQRPRMKVLEEKQLGFLRAAADLRYDRLSEIRVETSNIQSFFASVSYMSSAATKWQLALTQAVFRLCTHVEMPVKLGFDVPRPITLAYQVQPIIQTPGHGAWPSGHATESFAAATLLSRLCHDHSKPLDPTELLAKQTPFYRQAERIAINRTVAGVHYPTDSMAGAVLGVTMAEALVNLLDERDETTARCFNGRDYEGDFNLALMSEQIADKKGAITETKVKIDPSVVPDWLRTMWGKALKEG
;
A
#
# COMPACT_ATOMS: atom_id res chain seq x y z
N MET A 1 5.02 -16.74 -12.34
CA MET A 1 4.12 -16.02 -11.41
C MET A 1 4.21 -14.53 -11.63
N ASP A 2 5.36 -13.90 -11.40
CA ASP A 2 5.53 -12.44 -11.51
C ASP A 2 5.00 -11.87 -12.83
N GLN A 3 5.45 -12.40 -13.97
CA GLN A 3 4.95 -11.95 -15.29
C GLN A 3 3.43 -12.02 -15.41
N ALA A 4 2.80 -13.11 -14.93
CA ALA A 4 1.35 -13.32 -15.05
C ALA A 4 0.54 -12.37 -14.15
N ILE A 5 1.12 -11.91 -13.03
CA ILE A 5 0.48 -10.97 -12.11
C ILE A 5 0.77 -9.53 -12.57
N GLN A 6 2.03 -9.21 -12.86
CA GLN A 6 2.48 -7.86 -13.22
C GLN A 6 1.89 -7.41 -14.55
N SER A 7 1.71 -8.30 -15.55
CA SER A 7 1.11 -7.93 -16.83
C SER A 7 -0.35 -7.49 -16.74
N LEU A 8 -1.00 -7.68 -15.58
CA LEU A 8 -2.35 -7.21 -15.34
C LEU A 8 -2.39 -5.72 -14.99
N TYR A 9 -1.26 -5.13 -14.58
CA TYR A 9 -1.17 -3.75 -14.11
C TYR A 9 -0.38 -2.88 -15.07
N ASP A 10 -0.76 -1.61 -15.15
CA ASP A 10 -0.02 -0.60 -15.92
C ASP A 10 -0.02 0.74 -15.17
N VAL A 11 1.00 1.58 -15.43
CA VAL A 11 1.15 2.91 -14.81
C VAL A 11 1.17 3.96 -15.90
N SER A 12 0.29 4.94 -15.77
CA SER A 12 0.12 6.01 -16.75
C SER A 12 0.14 7.40 -16.12
N PHE A 13 0.74 8.32 -16.85
CA PHE A 13 0.83 9.75 -16.54
C PHE A 13 0.53 10.55 -17.81
N GLU A 14 0.01 11.77 -17.65
CA GLU A 14 -0.36 12.62 -18.80
C GLU A 14 0.87 13.20 -19.51
N HIS A 15 1.91 13.55 -18.76
CA HIS A 15 3.10 14.22 -19.28
C HIS A 15 4.39 13.46 -18.95
N SER A 16 5.40 13.61 -19.80
CA SER A 16 6.73 12.98 -19.64
C SER A 16 7.86 13.99 -19.41
N ASP A 17 7.60 15.27 -19.65
CA ASP A 17 8.56 16.38 -19.63
C ASP A 17 8.33 17.36 -18.47
N ILE A 18 7.19 17.26 -17.78
CA ILE A 18 6.84 18.07 -16.61
C ILE A 18 6.34 17.20 -15.46
N THR A 19 6.42 17.73 -14.23
CA THR A 19 5.95 16.99 -13.05
C THR A 19 4.43 16.81 -13.08
N ASN A 20 3.98 15.57 -12.96
CA ASN A 20 2.56 15.26 -12.98
C ASN A 20 1.88 15.61 -11.65
N THR A 21 0.62 16.05 -11.73
CA THR A 21 -0.23 16.31 -10.55
C THR A 21 -1.24 15.20 -10.30
N SER A 22 -1.48 14.36 -11.30
CA SER A 22 -2.31 13.16 -11.24
C SER A 22 -1.61 12.00 -11.95
N GLY A 23 -1.86 10.78 -11.48
CA GLY A 23 -1.32 9.55 -12.07
C GLY A 23 -2.27 8.40 -11.82
N THR A 24 -2.31 7.45 -12.75
CA THR A 24 -3.27 6.35 -12.73
C THR A 24 -2.57 5.01 -12.86
N VAL A 25 -2.88 4.10 -11.95
CA VAL A 25 -2.58 2.67 -12.06
C VAL A 25 -3.82 1.98 -12.60
N SER A 26 -3.67 1.24 -13.68
CA SER A 26 -4.74 0.49 -14.33
C SER A 26 -4.62 -1.00 -14.04
N PHE A 27 -5.74 -1.72 -14.11
CA PHE A 27 -5.83 -3.17 -14.00
C PHE A 27 -6.68 -3.73 -15.14
N GLN A 28 -6.12 -4.63 -15.94
CA GLN A 28 -6.73 -5.15 -17.17
C GLN A 28 -7.20 -4.03 -18.12
N GLY A 29 -6.42 -2.94 -18.20
CA GLY A 29 -6.73 -1.76 -19.02
C GLY A 29 -7.77 -0.80 -18.43
N ASN A 30 -8.37 -1.11 -17.28
CA ASN A 30 -9.31 -0.23 -16.59
C ASN A 30 -8.62 0.58 -15.50
N PRO A 31 -8.92 1.89 -15.31
CA PRO A 31 -8.41 2.66 -14.18
C PRO A 31 -8.76 2.02 -12.84
N LEU A 32 -7.74 1.67 -12.04
CA LEU A 32 -7.91 1.02 -10.74
C LEU A 32 -7.59 1.96 -9.58
N VAL A 33 -6.46 2.67 -9.65
CA VAL A 33 -6.05 3.64 -8.63
C VAL A 33 -5.76 4.96 -9.31
N THR A 34 -6.37 6.05 -8.84
CA THR A 34 -6.00 7.41 -9.25
C THR A 34 -5.43 8.16 -8.05
N LEU A 35 -4.27 8.76 -8.23
CA LEU A 35 -3.54 9.46 -7.18
C LEU A 35 -3.37 10.92 -7.57
N GLN A 36 -3.84 11.84 -6.73
CA GLN A 36 -3.58 13.27 -6.91
C GLN A 36 -2.50 13.72 -5.93
N ARG A 37 -1.39 14.21 -6.47
CA ARG A 37 -0.19 14.59 -5.72
C ARG A 37 -0.48 15.70 -4.70
N PRO A 38 0.11 15.66 -3.49
CA PRO A 38 0.03 16.76 -2.53
C PRO A 38 0.66 18.04 -3.06
N ARG A 39 0.07 19.19 -2.72
CA ARG A 39 0.70 20.49 -2.99
C ARG A 39 1.89 20.71 -2.07
N MET A 40 2.94 21.34 -2.58
CA MET A 40 4.12 21.69 -1.79
C MET A 40 3.77 22.46 -0.50
N LYS A 41 2.84 23.42 -0.59
CA LYS A 41 2.36 24.17 0.58
C LYS A 41 1.78 23.29 1.68
N VAL A 42 1.07 22.22 1.32
CA VAL A 42 0.50 21.26 2.29
C VAL A 42 1.62 20.46 2.97
N LEU A 43 2.63 20.03 2.20
CA LEU A 43 3.79 19.33 2.77
C LEU A 43 4.54 20.21 3.79
N GLU A 44 4.81 21.46 3.42
CA GLU A 44 5.55 22.42 4.22
C GLU A 44 4.80 22.85 5.48
N GLU A 45 3.53 23.24 5.33
CA GLU A 45 2.77 23.88 6.41
C GLU A 45 2.02 22.88 7.30
N LYS A 46 1.63 21.71 6.76
CA LYS A 46 0.71 20.78 7.44
C LYS A 46 1.35 19.46 7.80
N GLN A 47 2.26 18.94 6.97
CA GLN A 47 2.78 17.59 7.15
C GLN A 47 4.07 17.54 8.00
N LEU A 48 4.96 18.53 7.90
CA LEU A 48 6.23 18.54 8.66
C LEU A 48 6.05 18.51 10.18
N GLY A 49 4.94 19.04 10.71
CA GLY A 49 4.60 18.98 12.14
C GLY A 49 4.50 17.55 12.68
N PHE A 50 3.92 16.63 11.91
CA PHE A 50 3.76 15.23 12.31
C PHE A 50 5.10 14.51 12.44
N LEU A 51 6.07 14.79 11.55
CA LEU A 51 7.40 14.18 11.66
C LEU A 51 8.14 14.65 12.91
N ARG A 52 7.98 15.93 13.28
CA ARG A 52 8.58 16.47 14.51
C ARG A 52 7.97 15.83 15.74
N ALA A 53 6.64 15.71 15.79
CA ALA A 53 5.95 15.04 16.89
C ALA A 53 6.32 13.55 16.98
N ALA A 54 6.42 12.86 15.84
CA ALA A 54 6.78 11.44 15.79
C ALA A 54 8.26 11.16 16.15
N ALA A 55 9.12 12.18 16.17
CA ALA A 55 10.54 12.02 16.48
C ALA A 55 10.78 11.49 17.91
N ASP A 56 9.88 11.78 18.84
CA ASP A 56 9.97 11.30 20.23
C ASP A 56 9.89 9.76 20.31
N LEU A 57 9.27 9.10 19.33
CA LEU A 57 9.14 7.64 19.27
C LEU A 57 10.38 6.94 18.72
N ARG A 58 11.39 7.67 18.24
CA ARG A 58 12.55 7.08 17.53
C ARG A 58 13.32 6.09 18.37
N TYR A 59 13.50 6.39 19.66
CA TYR A 59 14.25 5.51 20.56
C TYR A 59 13.56 4.14 20.69
N ASP A 60 12.24 4.14 20.87
CA ASP A 60 11.44 2.92 21.04
C ASP A 60 11.23 2.15 19.73
N ARG A 61 11.24 2.84 18.58
CA ARG A 61 10.94 2.25 17.27
C ARG A 61 12.17 1.88 16.46
N LEU A 62 13.38 2.29 16.85
CA LEU A 62 14.59 2.14 16.01
C LEU A 62 14.86 0.69 15.60
N SER A 63 14.66 -0.27 16.51
CA SER A 63 14.88 -1.70 16.23
C SER A 63 13.90 -2.23 15.18
N GLU A 64 12.60 -1.95 15.34
CA GLU A 64 11.56 -2.27 14.36
C GLU A 64 11.88 -1.62 13.01
N ILE A 65 12.14 -0.31 13.02
CA ILE A 65 12.43 0.48 11.83
C ILE A 65 13.58 -0.11 11.02
N ARG A 66 14.65 -0.55 11.69
CA ARG A 66 15.83 -1.16 11.05
C ARG A 66 15.49 -2.48 10.38
N VAL A 67 14.74 -3.37 11.02
CA VAL A 67 14.32 -4.64 10.41
C VAL A 67 13.41 -4.39 9.21
N GLU A 68 12.44 -3.50 9.37
CA GLU A 68 11.49 -3.12 8.32
C GLU A 68 12.16 -2.59 7.05
N THR A 69 13.38 -2.03 7.12
CA THR A 69 14.09 -1.57 5.91
C THR A 69 14.32 -2.67 4.86
N SER A 70 14.36 -3.94 5.27
CA SER A 70 14.64 -5.07 4.37
C SER A 70 13.72 -6.28 4.59
N ASN A 71 12.99 -6.35 5.70
CA ASN A 71 12.17 -7.50 6.05
C ASN A 71 10.89 -7.10 6.78
N ILE A 72 9.91 -6.58 6.04
CA ILE A 72 8.56 -6.36 6.58
C ILE A 72 7.78 -7.66 6.74
N GLN A 73 8.12 -8.71 5.99
CA GLN A 73 7.39 -10.00 6.00
C GLN A 73 7.41 -10.65 7.40
N SER A 74 8.51 -10.55 8.14
CA SER A 74 8.62 -11.14 9.48
C SER A 74 7.59 -10.60 10.48
N PHE A 75 7.11 -9.38 10.28
CA PHE A 75 6.08 -8.80 11.15
C PHE A 75 4.71 -9.44 10.92
N PHE A 76 4.39 -9.83 9.68
CA PHE A 76 3.17 -10.59 9.37
C PHE A 76 3.23 -12.03 9.90
N ALA A 77 4.42 -12.63 9.96
CA ALA A 77 4.64 -13.94 10.58
C ALA A 77 4.38 -13.94 12.10
N SER A 78 4.31 -12.76 12.75
CA SER A 78 3.90 -12.65 14.16
C SER A 78 2.38 -12.76 14.36
N VAL A 79 1.59 -12.56 13.29
CA VAL A 79 0.12 -12.59 13.33
C VAL A 79 -0.42 -13.96 12.94
N SER A 80 0.17 -14.60 11.93
CA SER A 80 -0.24 -15.91 11.42
C SER A 80 0.97 -16.81 11.23
N TYR A 81 0.79 -18.11 11.38
CA TYR A 81 1.87 -19.07 11.20
C TYR A 81 2.39 -19.03 9.76
N MET A 82 3.64 -18.57 9.58
CA MET A 82 4.31 -18.51 8.29
C MET A 82 5.57 -19.35 8.30
N SER A 83 5.59 -20.42 7.50
CA SER A 83 6.72 -21.34 7.41
C SER A 83 6.83 -21.90 6.00
N SER A 84 8.04 -21.95 5.44
CA SER A 84 8.29 -22.53 4.11
C SER A 84 7.92 -24.02 4.03
N ALA A 85 7.82 -24.71 5.18
CA ALA A 85 7.40 -26.11 5.23
C ALA A 85 5.87 -26.28 5.21
N ALA A 86 5.10 -25.27 5.62
CA ALA A 86 3.66 -25.39 5.85
C ALA A 86 2.81 -24.43 5.00
N THR A 87 3.26 -23.20 4.80
CA THR A 87 2.53 -22.12 4.12
C THR A 87 3.31 -21.59 2.91
N LYS A 88 3.89 -22.51 2.13
CA LYS A 88 4.80 -22.17 1.03
C LYS A 88 4.12 -21.39 -0.09
N TRP A 89 2.83 -21.64 -0.36
CA TRP A 89 2.10 -20.92 -1.40
C TRP A 89 1.65 -19.55 -0.92
N GLN A 90 1.24 -19.42 0.34
CA GLN A 90 0.99 -18.10 0.95
C GLN A 90 2.26 -17.24 0.96
N LEU A 91 3.41 -17.82 1.29
CA LEU A 91 4.72 -17.14 1.23
C LEU A 91 5.08 -16.73 -0.21
N ALA A 92 4.94 -17.64 -1.18
CA ALA A 92 5.23 -17.36 -2.57
C ALA A 92 4.37 -16.22 -3.12
N LEU A 93 3.06 -16.22 -2.82
CA LEU A 93 2.12 -15.16 -3.21
C LEU A 93 2.45 -13.83 -2.54
N THR A 94 2.76 -13.84 -1.24
CA THR A 94 3.14 -12.61 -0.50
C THR A 94 4.39 -11.98 -1.10
N GLN A 95 5.40 -12.79 -1.41
CA GLN A 95 6.61 -12.29 -2.08
C GLN A 95 6.35 -11.78 -3.50
N ALA A 96 5.43 -12.42 -4.24
CA ALA A 96 5.01 -11.93 -5.56
C ALA A 96 4.28 -10.59 -5.46
N VAL A 97 3.45 -10.41 -4.44
CA VAL A 97 2.78 -9.12 -4.17
C VAL A 97 3.78 -8.03 -3.81
N PHE A 98 4.81 -8.31 -3.00
CA PHE A 98 5.87 -7.31 -2.78
C PHE A 98 6.58 -6.91 -4.07
N ARG A 99 6.96 -7.87 -4.92
CA ARG A 99 7.57 -7.57 -6.22
C ARG A 99 6.62 -6.81 -7.15
N LEU A 100 5.32 -7.09 -7.11
CA LEU A 100 4.29 -6.33 -7.82
C LEU A 100 4.23 -4.89 -7.30
N CYS A 101 4.20 -4.69 -5.97
CA CYS A 101 4.21 -3.36 -5.36
C CYS A 101 5.42 -2.55 -5.83
N THR A 102 6.64 -3.10 -5.73
CA THR A 102 7.85 -2.44 -6.23
C THR A 102 7.76 -2.12 -7.73
N HIS A 103 7.23 -3.04 -8.54
CA HIS A 103 7.07 -2.86 -9.99
C HIS A 103 6.14 -1.67 -10.32
N VAL A 104 5.10 -1.44 -9.53
CA VAL A 104 4.13 -0.36 -9.75
C VAL A 104 4.55 0.94 -9.07
N GLU A 105 4.96 0.91 -7.81
CA GLU A 105 5.19 2.11 -7.02
C GLU A 105 6.43 2.89 -7.49
N MET A 106 7.45 2.21 -8.04
CA MET A 106 8.67 2.87 -8.49
C MET A 106 8.41 3.81 -9.68
N PRO A 107 7.77 3.37 -10.79
CA PRO A 107 7.30 4.27 -11.83
C PRO A 107 6.39 5.39 -11.30
N VAL A 108 5.48 5.07 -10.38
CA VAL A 108 4.58 6.08 -9.78
C VAL A 108 5.37 7.17 -9.05
N LYS A 109 6.34 6.79 -8.21
CA LYS A 109 7.23 7.72 -7.50
C LYS A 109 8.03 8.61 -8.43
N LEU A 110 8.55 8.03 -9.52
CA LEU A 110 9.29 8.78 -10.54
C LEU A 110 8.39 9.79 -11.27
N GLY A 111 7.15 9.43 -11.58
CA GLY A 111 6.22 10.33 -12.28
C GLY A 111 5.75 11.52 -11.43
N PHE A 112 5.65 11.36 -10.11
CA PHE A 112 5.25 12.43 -9.19
C PHE A 112 6.41 13.26 -8.62
N ASP A 113 7.59 12.66 -8.48
CA ASP A 113 8.82 13.27 -7.97
C ASP A 113 8.60 14.19 -6.74
N VAL A 114 7.95 13.63 -5.71
CA VAL A 114 7.69 14.39 -4.47
C VAL A 114 8.97 14.44 -3.62
N PRO A 115 9.42 15.64 -3.21
CA PRO A 115 10.63 15.78 -2.40
C PRO A 115 10.49 15.07 -1.05
N ARG A 116 11.62 14.63 -0.49
CA ARG A 116 11.67 13.97 0.82
C ARG A 116 11.63 15.02 1.95
N PRO A 117 11.14 14.66 3.15
CA PRO A 117 11.06 15.60 4.28
C PRO A 117 12.37 16.33 4.61
N ILE A 118 13.51 15.63 4.54
CA ILE A 118 14.83 16.21 4.81
C ILE A 118 15.20 17.36 3.85
N THR A 119 14.68 17.37 2.63
CA THR A 119 15.01 18.42 1.64
C THR A 119 14.26 19.71 1.92
N LEU A 120 13.17 19.67 2.70
CA LEU A 120 12.38 20.85 3.08
C LEU A 120 12.76 21.41 4.45
N ALA A 121 13.20 20.55 5.38
CA ALA A 121 13.53 20.96 6.74
C ALA A 121 14.66 20.11 7.34
N TYR A 122 15.80 20.76 7.63
CA TYR A 122 16.94 20.09 8.26
C TYR A 122 16.60 19.53 9.65
N GLN A 123 15.61 20.10 10.34
CA GLN A 123 15.16 19.65 11.66
C GLN A 123 14.55 18.24 11.64
N VAL A 124 14.21 17.70 10.46
CA VAL A 124 13.69 16.33 10.35
C VAL A 124 14.72 15.33 10.86
N GLN A 125 16.01 15.49 10.53
CA GLN A 125 17.10 14.58 10.94
C GLN A 125 16.72 13.08 10.85
N PRO A 126 16.53 12.51 9.64
CA PRO A 126 16.14 11.11 9.49
C PRO A 126 17.12 10.15 10.18
N ILE A 127 16.60 9.07 10.78
CA ILE A 127 17.40 8.10 11.55
C ILE A 127 17.82 6.85 10.75
N ILE A 128 17.47 6.83 9.46
CA ILE A 128 17.92 5.85 8.48
C ILE A 128 18.34 6.59 7.21
N GLN A 129 19.10 5.90 6.35
CA GLN A 129 19.49 6.46 5.07
C GLN A 129 18.24 6.84 4.26
N THR A 130 18.18 8.10 3.81
CA THR A 130 17.07 8.57 2.96
C THR A 130 17.18 7.90 1.58
N PRO A 131 16.13 7.24 1.09
CA PRO A 131 16.16 6.61 -0.23
C PRO A 131 16.34 7.65 -1.36
N GLY A 132 17.04 7.26 -2.43
CA GLY A 132 17.37 8.12 -3.57
C GLY A 132 16.24 8.37 -4.58
N HIS A 133 14.98 8.19 -4.18
CA HIS A 133 13.81 8.36 -5.03
C HIS A 133 12.69 9.11 -4.29
N GLY A 134 11.68 9.57 -5.05
CA GLY A 134 10.54 10.33 -4.54
C GLY A 134 9.85 9.73 -3.31
N ALA A 135 9.34 10.62 -2.47
CA ALA A 135 8.68 10.29 -1.20
C ALA A 135 7.29 9.68 -1.40
N TRP A 136 6.53 10.14 -2.39
CA TRP A 136 5.12 9.83 -2.50
C TRP A 136 4.80 8.96 -3.72
N PRO A 137 3.97 7.91 -3.58
CA PRO A 137 3.45 7.33 -2.33
C PRO A 137 4.53 6.60 -1.52
N SER A 138 4.27 6.23 -0.26
CA SER A 138 5.20 5.44 0.58
C SER A 138 5.24 3.97 0.14
N GLY A 139 6.44 3.45 -0.12
CA GLY A 139 6.62 2.09 -0.62
C GLY A 139 6.32 1.02 0.42
N HIS A 140 6.94 1.17 1.60
CA HIS A 140 6.63 0.33 2.77
C HIS A 140 5.14 0.31 3.13
N ALA A 141 4.42 1.42 2.94
CA ALA A 141 2.97 1.44 3.15
C ALA A 141 2.23 0.68 2.04
N THR A 142 2.61 0.83 0.77
CA THR A 142 2.05 0.07 -0.34
C THR A 142 2.25 -1.43 -0.17
N GLU A 143 3.48 -1.86 0.09
CA GLU A 143 3.82 -3.26 0.30
C GLU A 143 3.11 -3.85 1.53
N SER A 144 3.13 -3.15 2.67
CA SER A 144 2.56 -3.68 3.91
C SER A 144 1.03 -3.78 3.86
N PHE A 145 0.35 -2.79 3.28
CA PHE A 145 -1.10 -2.85 3.13
C PHE A 145 -1.52 -3.88 2.07
N ALA A 146 -0.77 -4.04 0.98
CA ALA A 146 -1.04 -5.10 0.01
C ALA A 146 -0.88 -6.50 0.62
N ALA A 147 0.17 -6.71 1.43
CA ALA A 147 0.34 -7.96 2.18
C ALA A 147 -0.79 -8.17 3.19
N ALA A 148 -1.19 -7.14 3.94
CA ALA A 148 -2.30 -7.24 4.88
C ALA A 148 -3.62 -7.62 4.19
N THR A 149 -3.90 -7.07 3.01
CA THR A 149 -5.10 -7.40 2.22
C THR A 149 -5.06 -8.85 1.72
N LEU A 150 -3.93 -9.28 1.14
CA LEU A 150 -3.74 -10.66 0.66
C LEU A 150 -3.87 -11.68 1.81
N LEU A 151 -3.15 -11.46 2.90
CA LEU A 151 -3.09 -12.38 4.04
C LEU A 151 -4.41 -12.40 4.79
N SER A 152 -5.13 -11.28 4.85
CA SER A 152 -6.49 -11.25 5.36
C SER A 152 -7.37 -12.25 4.61
N ARG A 153 -7.26 -12.34 3.27
CA ARG A 153 -8.01 -13.36 2.52
C ARG A 153 -7.49 -14.79 2.74
N LEU A 154 -6.18 -14.98 2.77
CA LEU A 154 -5.55 -16.30 2.86
C LEU A 154 -5.70 -16.96 4.23
N CYS A 155 -5.88 -16.18 5.30
CA CYS A 155 -5.91 -16.68 6.68
C CYS A 155 -7.25 -16.43 7.43
N HIS A 156 -8.24 -15.77 6.83
CA HIS A 156 -9.59 -15.64 7.44
C HIS A 156 -10.61 -16.60 6.83
N ASP A 157 -11.76 -16.68 7.49
CA ASP A 157 -12.95 -17.41 7.06
C ASP A 157 -13.25 -17.21 5.57
N HIS A 158 -13.05 -18.28 4.80
CA HIS A 158 -13.22 -18.25 3.35
C HIS A 158 -14.69 -18.22 2.90
N SER A 159 -15.64 -18.37 3.81
CA SER A 159 -17.08 -18.34 3.51
C SER A 159 -17.58 -16.96 3.10
N LYS A 160 -16.83 -15.90 3.41
CA LYS A 160 -17.15 -14.52 3.05
C LYS A 160 -16.18 -13.98 1.98
N PRO A 161 -16.67 -13.14 1.06
CA PRO A 161 -15.81 -12.35 0.20
C PRO A 161 -14.88 -11.47 1.04
N LEU A 162 -13.71 -11.14 0.49
CA LEU A 162 -12.84 -10.13 1.09
C LEU A 162 -13.53 -8.76 1.06
N ASP A 163 -13.58 -8.09 2.21
CA ASP A 163 -13.99 -6.68 2.32
C ASP A 163 -12.88 -5.90 3.04
N PRO A 164 -11.96 -5.26 2.29
CA PRO A 164 -10.89 -4.48 2.91
C PRO A 164 -11.40 -3.32 3.76
N THR A 165 -12.50 -2.68 3.37
CA THR A 165 -13.08 -1.53 4.09
C THR A 165 -13.58 -1.97 5.47
N GLU A 166 -14.25 -3.11 5.57
CA GLU A 166 -14.65 -3.68 6.86
C GLU A 166 -13.42 -4.05 7.72
N LEU A 167 -12.41 -4.68 7.12
CA LEU A 167 -11.21 -5.14 7.83
C LEU A 167 -10.33 -3.97 8.34
N LEU A 168 -10.28 -2.86 7.59
CA LEU A 168 -9.63 -1.61 7.99
C LEU A 168 -10.38 -0.98 9.17
N ALA A 169 -11.71 -0.87 9.09
CA ALA A 169 -12.54 -0.32 10.16
C ALA A 169 -12.45 -1.14 11.45
N LYS A 170 -12.35 -2.47 11.33
CA LYS A 170 -12.11 -3.39 12.46
C LYS A 170 -10.68 -3.37 12.98
N GLN A 171 -9.75 -2.74 12.28
CA GLN A 171 -8.32 -2.73 12.59
C GLN A 171 -7.78 -4.14 12.88
N THR A 172 -8.01 -5.08 11.96
CA THR A 172 -7.57 -6.47 12.14
C THR A 172 -6.05 -6.56 12.33
N PRO A 173 -5.53 -7.63 12.97
CA PRO A 173 -4.11 -7.74 13.32
C PRO A 173 -3.14 -7.52 12.14
N PHE A 174 -3.48 -8.00 10.94
CA PHE A 174 -2.65 -7.76 9.75
C PHE A 174 -2.61 -6.28 9.36
N TYR A 175 -3.75 -5.59 9.34
CA TYR A 175 -3.76 -4.15 9.05
C TYR A 175 -3.08 -3.33 10.15
N ARG A 176 -3.11 -3.76 11.42
CA ARG A 176 -2.33 -3.11 12.49
C ARG A 176 -0.82 -3.23 12.28
N GLN A 177 -0.35 -4.37 11.76
CA GLN A 177 1.07 -4.49 11.37
C GLN A 177 1.40 -3.57 10.21
N ALA A 178 0.53 -3.50 9.19
CA ALA A 178 0.72 -2.61 8.05
C ALA A 178 0.76 -1.12 8.46
N GLU A 179 -0.16 -0.71 9.34
CA GLU A 179 -0.19 0.62 9.95
C GLU A 179 1.12 0.93 10.68
N ARG A 180 1.58 0.01 11.54
CA ARG A 180 2.81 0.18 12.32
C ARG A 180 4.02 0.40 11.41
N ILE A 181 4.17 -0.42 10.37
CA ILE A 181 5.25 -0.31 9.38
C ILE A 181 5.20 1.06 8.67
N ALA A 182 4.01 1.51 8.28
CA ALA A 182 3.81 2.78 7.59
C ALA A 182 4.09 3.99 8.49
N ILE A 183 3.58 4.00 9.74
CA ILE A 183 3.86 5.05 10.72
C ILE A 183 5.36 5.10 11.07
N ASN A 184 6.02 3.94 11.16
CA ASN A 184 7.45 3.85 11.42
C ASN A 184 8.29 4.59 10.35
N ARG A 185 7.76 4.84 9.15
CA ARG A 185 8.42 5.66 8.13
C ARG A 185 8.38 7.17 8.44
N THR A 186 7.27 7.65 9.03
CA THR A 186 7.15 9.01 9.56
C THR A 186 8.07 9.20 10.76
N VAL A 187 8.07 8.24 11.69
CA VAL A 187 8.98 8.21 12.86
C VAL A 187 10.45 8.24 12.40
N ALA A 188 10.78 7.45 11.38
CA ALA A 188 12.13 7.41 10.80
C ALA A 188 12.55 8.73 10.13
N GLY A 189 11.60 9.63 9.85
CA GLY A 189 11.85 10.93 9.21
C GLY A 189 11.93 10.90 7.68
N VAL A 190 11.52 9.80 7.04
CA VAL A 190 11.71 9.62 5.59
C VAL A 190 10.44 9.82 4.76
N HIS A 191 9.27 9.79 5.39
CA HIS A 191 7.97 9.94 4.74
C HIS A 191 7.06 10.91 5.50
N TYR A 192 6.18 11.57 4.76
CA TYR A 192 5.05 12.32 5.31
C TYR A 192 3.86 11.39 5.56
N PRO A 193 2.92 11.74 6.46
CA PRO A 193 1.68 10.98 6.62
C PRO A 193 0.88 10.79 5.33
N THR A 194 0.81 11.81 4.46
CA THR A 194 0.15 11.71 3.15
C THR A 194 0.81 10.66 2.23
N ASP A 195 2.12 10.42 2.36
CA ASP A 195 2.81 9.35 1.63
C ASP A 195 2.27 7.99 2.06
N SER A 196 2.09 7.80 3.37
CA SER A 196 1.54 6.56 3.95
C SER A 196 0.08 6.37 3.57
N MET A 197 -0.73 7.43 3.56
CA MET A 197 -2.13 7.37 3.11
C MET A 197 -2.22 6.94 1.64
N ALA A 198 -1.47 7.59 0.75
CA ALA A 198 -1.45 7.23 -0.67
C ALA A 198 -0.91 5.81 -0.89
N GLY A 199 0.12 5.43 -0.15
CA GLY A 199 0.71 4.10 -0.22
C GLY A 199 -0.27 3.02 0.23
N ALA A 200 -0.98 3.23 1.33
CA ALA A 200 -2.02 2.33 1.83
C ALA A 200 -3.17 2.19 0.83
N VAL A 201 -3.67 3.29 0.25
CA VAL A 201 -4.72 3.25 -0.80
C VAL A 201 -4.24 2.45 -2.01
N LEU A 202 -3.02 2.68 -2.48
CA LEU A 202 -2.44 1.94 -3.60
C LEU A 202 -2.33 0.44 -3.28
N GLY A 203 -1.75 0.09 -2.13
CA GLY A 203 -1.52 -1.29 -1.70
C GLY A 203 -2.82 -2.08 -1.52
N VAL A 204 -3.78 -1.54 -0.77
CA VAL A 204 -5.09 -2.18 -0.56
C VAL A 204 -5.78 -2.43 -1.88
N THR A 205 -5.85 -1.41 -2.74
CA THR A 205 -6.65 -1.49 -3.97
C THR A 205 -6.02 -2.45 -4.99
N MET A 206 -4.69 -2.45 -5.12
CA MET A 206 -3.99 -3.41 -5.98
C MET A 206 -4.20 -4.85 -5.51
N ALA A 207 -4.00 -5.12 -4.21
CA ALA A 207 -4.16 -6.46 -3.67
C ALA A 207 -5.62 -6.92 -3.69
N GLU A 208 -6.59 -6.04 -3.43
CA GLU A 208 -8.02 -6.33 -3.55
C GLU A 208 -8.37 -6.76 -4.98
N ALA A 209 -7.90 -6.05 -6.00
CA ALA A 209 -8.13 -6.42 -7.40
C ALA A 209 -7.54 -7.79 -7.74
N LEU A 210 -6.31 -8.08 -7.29
CA LEU A 210 -5.68 -9.38 -7.50
C LEU A 210 -6.45 -10.50 -6.80
N VAL A 211 -6.86 -10.29 -5.54
CA VAL A 211 -7.62 -11.27 -4.77
C VAL A 211 -8.97 -11.54 -5.42
N ASN A 212 -9.72 -10.49 -5.79
CA ASN A 212 -11.01 -10.64 -6.46
C ASN A 212 -10.88 -11.40 -7.78
N LEU A 213 -9.83 -11.12 -8.56
CA LEU A 213 -9.53 -11.86 -9.79
C LEU A 213 -9.27 -13.35 -9.52
N LEU A 214 -8.46 -13.66 -8.51
CA LEU A 214 -8.10 -15.04 -8.13
C LEU A 214 -9.27 -15.80 -7.47
N ASP A 215 -10.20 -15.10 -6.82
CA ASP A 215 -11.47 -15.62 -6.33
C ASP A 215 -12.56 -15.70 -7.42
N GLU A 216 -12.19 -15.52 -8.70
CA GLU A 216 -13.06 -15.63 -9.86
C GLU A 216 -14.24 -14.64 -9.87
N ARG A 217 -14.05 -13.47 -9.25
CA ARG A 217 -15.00 -12.35 -9.31
C ARG A 217 -14.89 -11.63 -10.65
N ASP A 218 -16.00 -11.00 -11.05
CA ASP A 218 -16.11 -10.20 -12.28
C ASP A 218 -16.05 -8.68 -11.99
N GLU A 219 -15.83 -8.28 -10.73
CA GLU A 219 -15.78 -6.89 -10.31
C GLU A 219 -14.80 -6.69 -9.15
N THR A 220 -14.20 -5.51 -9.07
CA THR A 220 -13.39 -5.04 -7.94
C THR A 220 -13.69 -3.57 -7.62
N THR A 221 -13.14 -3.09 -6.50
CA THR A 221 -13.20 -1.69 -6.10
C THR A 221 -11.99 -0.93 -6.65
N ALA A 222 -12.23 0.16 -7.35
CA ALA A 222 -11.24 1.15 -7.72
C ALA A 222 -11.28 2.32 -6.72
N ARG A 223 -10.13 2.95 -6.46
CA ARG A 223 -10.02 4.05 -5.50
C ARG A 223 -9.30 5.27 -6.08
N CYS A 224 -9.79 6.46 -5.75
CA CYS A 224 -9.06 7.70 -5.96
C CYS A 224 -8.62 8.26 -4.61
N PHE A 225 -7.36 8.68 -4.47
CA PHE A 225 -6.91 9.47 -3.33
C PHE A 225 -6.54 10.89 -3.77
N ASN A 226 -7.29 11.87 -3.26
CA ASN A 226 -7.01 13.29 -3.44
C ASN A 226 -6.05 13.79 -2.36
N GLY A 227 -4.75 13.67 -2.61
CA GLY A 227 -3.71 14.17 -1.71
C GLY A 227 -3.48 15.68 -1.78
N ARG A 228 -4.09 16.40 -2.75
CA ARG A 228 -3.75 17.83 -3.06
C ARG A 228 -3.83 18.74 -1.84
N ASP A 229 -4.86 18.53 -1.03
CA ASP A 229 -5.21 19.34 0.14
C ASP A 229 -5.34 18.47 1.40
N TYR A 230 -4.74 17.28 1.41
CA TYR A 230 -4.79 16.38 2.55
C TYR A 230 -3.85 16.87 3.67
N GLU A 231 -4.43 17.44 4.73
CA GLU A 231 -3.67 18.02 5.85
C GLU A 231 -3.47 17.05 7.02
N GLY A 232 -4.11 15.88 7.00
CA GLY A 232 -4.19 14.95 8.15
C GLY A 232 -2.94 14.12 8.41
N ASP A 233 -2.94 13.45 9.58
CA ASP A 233 -1.99 12.39 9.93
C ASP A 233 -2.44 11.03 9.37
N PHE A 234 -1.66 9.97 9.57
CA PHE A 234 -1.96 8.63 9.07
C PHE A 234 -2.13 7.61 10.20
N ASN A 235 -3.30 6.96 10.23
CA ASN A 235 -3.58 5.73 10.96
C ASN A 235 -4.83 5.04 10.35
N LEU A 236 -5.16 3.82 10.78
CA LEU A 236 -6.28 3.05 10.23
C LEU A 236 -7.64 3.70 10.48
N ALA A 237 -7.82 4.36 11.62
CA ALA A 237 -9.08 5.05 11.92
C ALA A 237 -9.29 6.22 10.95
N LEU A 238 -8.26 7.06 10.77
CA LEU A 238 -8.29 8.17 9.83
C LEU A 238 -8.48 7.69 8.39
N MET A 239 -7.79 6.62 7.97
CA MET A 239 -8.00 6.05 6.63
C MET A 239 -9.43 5.55 6.44
N SER A 240 -9.99 4.86 7.44
CA SER A 240 -11.38 4.36 7.41
C SER A 240 -12.38 5.51 7.34
N GLU A 241 -12.14 6.60 8.08
CA GLU A 241 -12.94 7.83 8.01
C GLU A 241 -12.87 8.48 6.63
N GLN A 242 -11.68 8.55 6.01
CA GLN A 242 -11.51 9.10 4.66
C GLN A 242 -12.24 8.28 3.59
N ILE A 243 -12.42 6.97 3.77
CA ILE A 243 -13.19 6.10 2.88
C ILE A 243 -14.70 6.27 3.13
N ALA A 244 -15.12 6.36 4.39
CA ALA A 244 -16.53 6.42 4.76
C ALA A 244 -17.20 7.77 4.46
N ASP A 245 -16.46 8.88 4.51
CA ASP A 245 -16.97 10.21 4.21
C ASP A 245 -17.09 10.44 2.70
N LYS A 246 -18.28 10.81 2.23
CA LYS A 246 -18.53 11.20 0.83
C LYS A 246 -17.72 12.43 0.40
N LYS A 247 -17.26 13.25 1.34
CA LYS A 247 -16.36 14.38 1.13
C LYS A 247 -14.92 14.07 1.56
N GLY A 248 -14.64 12.84 1.95
CA GLY A 248 -13.30 12.38 2.30
C GLY A 248 -12.34 12.45 1.12
N ALA A 249 -11.06 12.36 1.43
CA ALA A 249 -10.01 12.37 0.41
C ALA A 249 -9.97 11.08 -0.44
N ILE A 250 -10.72 10.04 -0.06
CA ILE A 250 -10.77 8.76 -0.77
C ILE A 250 -12.16 8.56 -1.35
N THR A 251 -12.25 8.27 -2.65
CA THR A 251 -13.51 7.86 -3.29
C THR A 251 -13.39 6.47 -3.87
N GLU A 252 -14.50 5.73 -3.85
CA GLU A 252 -14.57 4.35 -4.34
C GLU A 252 -15.55 4.24 -5.50
N THR A 253 -15.18 3.46 -6.51
CA THR A 253 -16.05 3.07 -7.62
C THR A 253 -15.89 1.58 -7.90
N LYS A 254 -16.87 0.98 -8.59
CA LYS A 254 -16.78 -0.41 -9.04
C LYS A 254 -16.28 -0.48 -10.47
N VAL A 255 -15.40 -1.45 -10.73
CA VAL A 255 -14.78 -1.68 -12.04
C VAL A 255 -14.85 -3.17 -12.36
N LYS A 256 -15.27 -3.47 -13.59
CA LYS A 256 -15.35 -4.86 -14.08
C LYS A 256 -13.96 -5.43 -14.33
N ILE A 257 -13.80 -6.70 -14.02
CA ILE A 257 -12.58 -7.49 -14.24
C ILE A 257 -12.95 -8.81 -14.92
N ASP A 258 -12.03 -9.35 -15.72
CA ASP A 258 -12.22 -10.61 -16.43
C ASP A 258 -11.36 -11.71 -15.77
N PRO A 259 -11.97 -12.62 -14.98
CA PRO A 259 -11.23 -13.70 -14.35
C PRO A 259 -10.78 -14.77 -15.36
N SER A 260 -11.29 -14.81 -16.60
CA SER A 260 -10.93 -15.85 -17.57
C SER A 260 -9.45 -15.82 -17.97
N VAL A 261 -8.79 -14.67 -17.83
CA VAL A 261 -7.36 -14.50 -18.15
C VAL A 261 -6.42 -15.20 -17.16
N VAL A 262 -6.92 -15.62 -15.99
CA VAL A 262 -6.09 -16.28 -14.97
C VAL A 262 -5.71 -17.70 -15.44
N PRO A 263 -4.41 -18.01 -15.61
CA PRO A 263 -3.96 -19.34 -16.03
C PRO A 263 -4.30 -20.43 -15.01
N ASP A 264 -4.58 -21.65 -15.49
CA ASP A 264 -4.98 -22.80 -14.65
C ASP A 264 -3.98 -23.11 -13.52
N TRP A 265 -2.68 -22.99 -13.80
CA TRP A 265 -1.64 -23.24 -12.79
C TRP A 265 -1.69 -22.21 -11.65
N LEU A 266 -2.06 -20.95 -11.94
CA LEU A 266 -2.18 -19.89 -10.94
C LEU A 266 -3.45 -20.09 -10.10
N ARG A 267 -4.57 -20.49 -10.72
CA ARG A 267 -5.79 -20.91 -9.99
C ARG A 267 -5.51 -22.07 -9.05
N THR A 268 -4.79 -23.08 -9.53
CA THR A 268 -4.38 -24.24 -8.72
C THR A 268 -3.51 -23.81 -7.55
N MET A 269 -2.58 -22.88 -7.77
CA MET A 269 -1.72 -22.35 -6.71
C MET A 269 -2.52 -21.56 -5.66
N TRP A 270 -3.45 -20.70 -6.11
CA TRP A 270 -4.36 -19.95 -5.24
C TRP A 270 -5.20 -20.89 -4.37
N GLY A 271 -5.82 -21.90 -4.97
CA GLY A 271 -6.60 -22.91 -4.25
C GLY A 271 -5.79 -23.76 -3.27
N LYS A 272 -4.47 -23.90 -3.47
CA LYS A 272 -3.57 -24.52 -2.47
C LYS A 272 -3.25 -23.55 -1.34
N ALA A 273 -2.98 -22.29 -1.63
CA ALA A 273 -2.68 -21.26 -0.62
C ALA A 273 -3.86 -21.05 0.35
N LEU A 274 -5.10 -21.09 -0.14
CA LEU A 274 -6.31 -21.03 0.69
C LEU A 274 -6.48 -22.25 1.63
N LYS A 275 -5.73 -23.34 1.42
CA LYS A 275 -5.78 -24.54 2.28
C LYS A 275 -4.61 -24.61 3.26
N GLU A 276 -3.69 -23.65 3.20
CA GLU A 276 -2.54 -23.56 4.10
C GLU A 276 -2.85 -22.75 5.37
N GLY A 277 -3.96 -22.00 5.39
CA GLY A 277 -4.39 -21.10 6.48
C GLY A 277 -5.30 -21.77 7.51
#